data_AF-A0A843WE41-F1
#
_entry.id   AF-A0A843WE41-F1
#
_cell.length_a   1.000
_cell.length_b   1.000
_cell.length_c   1.000
_cell.angle_alpha   90.00
_cell.angle_beta   90.00
_cell.angle_gamma   90.00
#
_symmetry.space_group_name_H-M   'P 1'
#
loop_
_entity.id
_entity.type
_entity.pdbx_description
1 polymer ?
#
loop_
_entity_poly.entity_id
_entity_poly.type
_entity_poly.pdbx_seq_one_letter_code
_entity_poly.pdbx_strand_id
1 'polypeptide(L)'
;MVAQSHFEGQSVNMPPLFDGEDYTYWKTRMEYFLQGFDFQIWSIVEEGDLVILNNRDNWTEDDRKKISLNCKAKSILCCALSKKEFNRVSACKSTMEMWEKLRITYEGTNKVKETRIDILVIQYERFQMQSGETITQMFSRFTEITNGLDGLGKSYEMGDMVRKILRSLPSSWTPKVTAIEEANDLKRMPLEKLIGSLMAHEINMERLG
;
A
#
# COMPACT_ATOMS: atom_id res chain seq x y z
N MET A 1 -35.49 -0.54 -16.15
CA MET A 1 -34.84 -1.78 -16.65
C MET A 1 -33.46 -1.83 -16.06
N VAL A 2 -33.23 -2.80 -15.18
CA VAL A 2 -31.92 -3.05 -14.56
C VAL A 2 -31.03 -3.64 -15.63
N ALA A 3 -29.94 -2.94 -15.97
CA ALA A 3 -28.93 -3.48 -16.87
C ALA A 3 -28.17 -4.59 -16.11
N GLN A 4 -28.30 -5.81 -16.63
CA GLN A 4 -27.75 -7.03 -16.08
C GLN A 4 -26.22 -6.96 -16.00
N SER A 5 -25.70 -7.30 -14.82
CA SER A 5 -24.33 -7.68 -14.56
C SER A 5 -23.96 -8.92 -15.38
N HIS A 6 -23.00 -8.79 -16.29
CA HIS A 6 -22.47 -9.93 -17.04
C HIS A 6 -21.19 -10.48 -16.38
N PHE A 7 -21.37 -11.69 -15.84
CA PHE A 7 -20.45 -12.81 -15.61
C PHE A 7 -18.94 -12.59 -15.77
N GLU A 8 -18.22 -12.94 -14.69
CA GLU A 8 -16.79 -13.19 -14.65
C GLU A 8 -16.39 -14.35 -15.58
N GLY A 9 -15.33 -14.09 -16.36
CA GLY A 9 -14.77 -14.96 -17.39
C GLY A 9 -14.07 -14.12 -18.45
N GLN A 10 -13.02 -13.37 -18.07
CA GLN A 10 -12.37 -12.41 -18.97
C GLN A 10 -11.46 -13.13 -19.97
N SER A 11 -11.56 -12.73 -21.25
CA SER A 11 -10.70 -13.19 -22.35
C SER A 11 -9.22 -12.93 -22.05
N VAL A 12 -8.37 -13.94 -22.26
CA VAL A 12 -6.90 -13.81 -22.16
C VAL A 12 -6.30 -12.87 -23.22
N ASN A 13 -7.08 -12.52 -24.25
CA ASN A 13 -6.64 -11.67 -25.36
C ASN A 13 -7.13 -10.23 -25.24
N MET A 14 -7.99 -9.92 -24.27
CA MET A 14 -8.55 -8.57 -24.10
C MET A 14 -8.08 -7.97 -22.77
N PRO A 15 -7.55 -6.74 -22.79
CA PRO A 15 -7.19 -6.08 -21.54
C PRO A 15 -8.43 -5.84 -20.67
N PRO A 16 -8.30 -5.85 -19.32
CA PRO A 16 -9.40 -5.48 -18.44
C PRO A 16 -9.76 -4.01 -18.67
N LEU A 17 -11.06 -3.72 -18.81
CA LEU A 17 -11.56 -2.36 -18.97
C LEU A 17 -11.58 -1.63 -17.62
N PHE A 18 -11.15 -0.36 -17.63
CA PHE A 18 -11.23 0.55 -16.51
C PHE A 18 -12.23 1.67 -16.78
N ASP A 19 -13.24 1.76 -15.93
CA ASP A 19 -14.27 2.79 -15.96
C ASP A 19 -14.08 3.89 -14.90
N GLY A 20 -13.08 3.72 -14.03
CA GLY A 20 -12.75 4.64 -12.94
C GLY A 20 -13.10 4.09 -11.55
N GLU A 21 -13.65 2.89 -11.44
CA GLU A 21 -13.92 2.23 -10.16
C GLU A 21 -12.92 1.10 -9.87
N ASP A 22 -12.70 0.84 -8.58
CA ASP A 22 -11.80 -0.20 -8.06
C ASP A 22 -10.42 -0.26 -8.77
N TYR A 23 -9.71 0.88 -8.74
CA TYR A 23 -8.41 1.02 -9.41
C TYR A 23 -7.41 -0.04 -8.96
N THR A 24 -7.40 -0.41 -7.67
CA THR A 24 -6.51 -1.45 -7.13
C THR A 24 -6.75 -2.79 -7.80
N TYR A 25 -8.02 -3.20 -7.94
CA TYR A 25 -8.38 -4.42 -8.65
C TYR A 25 -7.99 -4.35 -10.13
N TRP A 26 -8.37 -3.27 -10.82
CA TRP A 26 -8.06 -3.10 -12.25
C TRP A 26 -6.55 -3.10 -12.51
N LYS A 27 -5.79 -2.33 -11.73
CA LYS A 27 -4.33 -2.22 -11.84
C LYS A 27 -3.68 -3.59 -11.72
N THR A 28 -4.01 -4.35 -10.68
CA THR A 28 -3.48 -5.71 -10.46
C THR A 28 -3.75 -6.62 -11.66
N ARG A 29 -4.99 -6.59 -12.20
CA ARG A 29 -5.38 -7.38 -13.38
C ARG A 29 -4.64 -6.93 -14.64
N MET A 30 -4.45 -5.63 -14.82
CA MET A 30 -3.74 -5.06 -15.96
C MET A 30 -2.25 -5.39 -15.92
N GLU A 31 -1.62 -5.35 -14.75
CA GLU A 31 -0.22 -5.77 -14.56
C GLU A 31 -0.04 -7.23 -15.00
N TYR A 32 -0.89 -8.14 -14.53
CA TYR A 32 -0.86 -9.54 -14.96
C TYR A 32 -1.10 -9.73 -16.45
N PHE A 33 -2.02 -8.94 -17.04
CA PHE A 33 -2.29 -8.98 -18.48
C PHE A 33 -1.05 -8.56 -19.29
N LEU A 34 -0.40 -7.46 -18.93
CA LEU A 34 0.80 -6.96 -19.63
C LEU A 34 1.97 -7.94 -19.49
N GLN A 35 2.23 -8.44 -18.28
CA GLN A 35 3.27 -9.43 -18.03
C GLN A 35 3.04 -10.74 -18.79
N GLY A 36 1.79 -11.21 -18.85
CA GLY A 36 1.40 -12.41 -19.59
C GLY A 36 1.45 -12.24 -21.11
N PHE A 37 1.29 -11.02 -21.61
CA PHE A 37 1.35 -10.74 -23.04
C PHE A 37 2.80 -10.64 -23.55
N ASP A 38 3.64 -9.84 -22.88
CA ASP A 38 5.08 -9.73 -23.12
C ASP A 38 5.73 -9.02 -21.93
N PHE A 39 6.64 -9.70 -21.21
CA PHE A 39 7.33 -9.09 -20.07
C PHE A 39 8.07 -7.80 -20.43
N GLN A 40 8.59 -7.67 -21.67
CA GLN A 40 9.26 -6.44 -22.11
C GLN A 40 8.29 -5.26 -22.24
N ILE A 41 6.99 -5.51 -22.46
CA ILE A 41 5.98 -4.46 -22.43
C ILE A 41 5.83 -3.93 -21.00
N TRP A 42 5.74 -4.82 -20.00
CA TRP A 42 5.64 -4.41 -18.60
C TRP A 42 6.83 -3.55 -18.17
N SER A 43 8.07 -3.95 -18.50
CA SER A 43 9.26 -3.15 -18.21
C SER A 43 9.20 -1.74 -18.81
N ILE A 44 8.66 -1.57 -20.02
CA ILE A 44 8.48 -0.24 -20.63
C ILE A 44 7.42 0.59 -19.90
N VAL A 45 6.36 -0.04 -19.40
CA VAL A 45 5.29 0.65 -18.64
C VAL A 45 5.80 1.10 -17.27
N GLU A 46 6.59 0.26 -16.59
CA GLU A 46 7.07 0.51 -15.23
C GLU A 46 8.31 1.40 -15.19
N GLU A 47 9.33 1.09 -15.99
CA GLU A 47 10.66 1.73 -15.90
C GLU A 47 10.80 2.92 -16.86
N GLY A 48 9.91 3.02 -17.86
CA GLY A 48 9.86 4.18 -18.73
C GLY A 48 11.05 4.36 -19.65
N ASP A 49 11.69 3.25 -20.04
CA ASP A 49 12.94 3.23 -20.82
C ASP A 49 12.72 3.62 -22.31
N LEU A 50 12.08 4.76 -22.52
CA LEU A 50 12.00 5.43 -23.80
C LEU A 50 13.22 6.33 -23.92
N VAL A 51 14.12 5.94 -24.81
CA VAL A 51 15.10 6.84 -25.35
C VAL A 51 14.32 7.97 -26.04
N ILE A 52 14.36 9.18 -25.48
CA ILE A 52 13.80 10.38 -26.11
C ILE A 52 14.69 10.68 -27.32
N LEU A 53 14.45 10.00 -28.43
CA LEU A 53 15.27 10.12 -29.63
C LEU A 53 14.76 11.26 -30.49
N ASN A 54 15.51 12.36 -30.47
CA ASN A 54 15.20 13.56 -31.25
C ASN A 54 15.53 13.41 -32.75
N ASN A 55 16.17 12.31 -33.19
CA ASN A 55 16.50 12.08 -34.59
C ASN A 55 16.28 10.61 -35.01
N ARG A 56 15.34 10.36 -35.92
CA ARG A 56 14.99 9.02 -36.46
C ARG A 56 16.14 8.36 -37.21
N ASP A 57 17.06 9.15 -37.75
CA ASP A 57 18.12 8.65 -38.64
C ASP A 57 19.23 7.90 -37.88
N ASN A 58 19.30 8.09 -36.55
CA ASN A 58 20.33 7.49 -35.69
C ASN A 58 19.79 6.31 -34.84
N TRP A 59 18.56 5.85 -35.10
CA TRP A 59 17.97 4.79 -34.29
C TRP A 59 18.66 3.46 -34.51
N THR A 60 19.14 2.87 -33.42
CA THR A 60 19.59 1.49 -33.37
C THR A 60 18.40 0.53 -33.50
N GLU A 61 18.67 -0.75 -33.71
CA GLU A 61 17.62 -1.77 -33.73
C GLU A 61 16.93 -1.90 -32.36
N ASP A 62 17.68 -1.72 -31.27
CA ASP A 62 17.14 -1.72 -29.91
C ASP A 62 16.16 -0.56 -29.68
N ASP A 63 16.50 0.64 -30.17
CA ASP A 63 15.63 1.82 -30.11
C ASP A 63 14.28 1.58 -30.81
N ARG A 64 14.33 1.01 -32.02
CA ARG A 64 13.12 0.67 -32.80
C ARG A 64 12.26 -0.34 -32.05
N LYS A 65 12.89 -1.34 -31.43
CA LYS A 65 12.22 -2.35 -30.62
C LYS A 65 11.52 -1.72 -29.41
N LYS A 66 12.20 -0.86 -28.64
CA LYS A 66 11.62 -0.15 -27.49
C LYS A 66 10.44 0.74 -27.89
N ILE A 67 10.55 1.48 -29.00
CA ILE A 67 9.46 2.32 -29.52
C ILE A 67 8.27 1.45 -29.94
N SER A 68 8.51 0.34 -30.63
CA SER A 68 7.47 -0.62 -31.00
C SER A 68 6.75 -1.18 -29.78
N LEU A 69 7.50 -1.59 -28.75
CA LEU A 69 6.94 -2.05 -27.48
C LEU A 69 6.10 -0.96 -26.79
N ASN A 70 6.57 0.28 -26.73
CA ASN A 70 5.80 1.39 -26.18
C ASN A 70 4.53 1.67 -27.00
N CYS A 71 4.57 1.60 -28.33
CA CYS A 71 3.38 1.75 -29.16
C CYS A 71 2.35 0.64 -28.90
N LYS A 72 2.81 -0.61 -28.73
CA LYS A 72 1.95 -1.74 -28.35
C LYS A 72 1.33 -1.53 -26.97
N ALA A 73 2.16 -1.18 -25.98
CA ALA A 73 1.74 -0.91 -24.61
C ALA A 73 0.68 0.21 -24.57
N LYS A 74 0.93 1.30 -25.30
CA LYS A 74 -0.01 2.42 -25.45
C LYS A 74 -1.34 1.96 -26.05
N SER A 75 -1.30 1.15 -27.11
CA SER A 75 -2.50 0.60 -27.73
C SER A 75 -3.31 -0.25 -26.75
N ILE A 76 -2.65 -1.13 -25.99
CA ILE A 76 -3.29 -1.97 -24.97
C ILE A 76 -3.96 -1.09 -23.91
N LEU A 77 -3.22 -0.13 -23.37
CA LEU A 77 -3.71 0.75 -22.31
C LEU A 77 -4.87 1.62 -22.82
N CYS A 78 -4.81 2.17 -24.03
CA CYS A 78 -5.93 2.93 -24.60
C CYS A 78 -7.21 2.08 -24.77
N CYS A 79 -7.08 0.82 -25.20
CA CYS A 79 -8.21 -0.10 -25.32
C CYS A 79 -8.79 -0.51 -23.95
N ALA A 80 -7.96 -0.45 -22.92
CA ALA A 80 -8.32 -0.78 -21.55
C ALA A 80 -9.00 0.36 -20.79
N LEU A 81 -9.14 1.55 -21.37
CA LEU A 81 -9.69 2.71 -20.69
C LEU A 81 -11.04 3.08 -21.27
N SER A 82 -12.01 3.36 -20.41
CA SER A 82 -13.24 4.03 -20.82
C SER A 82 -12.92 5.41 -21.42
N LYS A 83 -13.84 5.96 -22.22
CA LYS A 83 -13.65 7.29 -22.84
C LYS A 83 -13.27 8.38 -21.81
N LYS A 84 -13.88 8.34 -20.63
CA LYS A 84 -13.62 9.28 -19.53
C LYS A 84 -12.16 9.16 -19.05
N GLU A 85 -11.69 7.94 -18.83
CA GLU A 85 -10.34 7.68 -18.34
C GLU A 85 -9.27 7.91 -19.39
N PHE A 86 -9.53 7.53 -20.65
CA PHE A 86 -8.67 7.82 -21.78
C PHE A 86 -8.41 9.32 -21.92
N ASN A 87 -9.45 10.15 -21.82
CA ASN A 87 -9.30 11.60 -21.94
C ASN A 87 -8.30 12.19 -20.94
N ARG A 88 -8.18 11.60 -19.74
CA ARG A 88 -7.23 12.07 -18.70
C ARG A 88 -5.79 11.84 -19.10
N VAL A 89 -5.50 10.76 -19.82
CA VAL A 89 -4.14 10.36 -20.23
C VAL A 89 -3.82 10.65 -21.69
N SER A 90 -4.79 11.14 -22.46
CA SER A 90 -4.67 11.37 -23.91
C SER A 90 -3.49 12.26 -24.33
N ALA A 91 -3.10 13.22 -23.48
CA ALA A 91 -1.97 14.13 -23.73
C ALA A 91 -0.59 13.52 -23.38
N CYS A 92 -0.54 12.35 -22.72
CA CYS A 92 0.70 11.71 -22.33
C CYS A 92 1.46 11.18 -23.56
N LYS A 93 2.77 11.39 -23.56
CA LYS A 93 3.68 11.06 -24.67
C LYS A 93 4.08 9.59 -24.65
N SER A 94 4.27 9.02 -23.46
CA SER A 94 4.66 7.63 -23.26
C SER A 94 3.60 6.81 -22.53
N THR A 95 3.69 5.48 -22.64
CA THR A 95 2.82 4.58 -21.87
C THR A 95 3.12 4.68 -20.38
N MET A 96 4.39 4.83 -19.99
CA MET A 96 4.78 5.10 -18.60
C MET A 96 4.10 6.37 -18.08
N GLU A 97 4.09 7.47 -18.84
CA GLU A 97 3.42 8.72 -18.41
C GLU A 97 1.90 8.53 -18.28
N MET A 98 1.28 7.71 -19.14
CA MET A 98 -0.14 7.35 -19.00
C MET A 98 -0.39 6.54 -17.73
N TRP A 99 0.43 5.50 -17.50
CA TRP A 99 0.35 4.61 -16.34
C TRP A 99 0.56 5.38 -15.04
N GLU A 100 1.59 6.22 -14.99
CA GLU A 100 1.91 7.05 -13.84
C GLU A 100 0.82 8.06 -13.54
N LYS A 101 0.24 8.68 -14.57
CA LYS A 101 -0.86 9.62 -14.39
C LYS A 101 -2.11 8.94 -13.83
N LEU A 102 -2.43 7.73 -14.27
CA LEU A 102 -3.51 6.94 -13.67
C LEU A 102 -3.17 6.61 -12.21
N ARG A 103 -1.96 6.11 -11.94
CA ARG A 103 -1.50 5.80 -10.59
C ARG A 103 -1.64 7.00 -9.66
N ILE A 104 -1.14 8.16 -10.06
CA ILE A 104 -1.25 9.40 -9.28
C ILE A 104 -2.72 9.82 -9.07
N THR A 105 -3.56 9.67 -10.08
CA THR A 105 -4.97 10.08 -10.00
C THR A 105 -5.76 9.24 -8.98
N TYR A 106 -5.42 7.95 -8.85
CA TYR A 106 -6.20 6.99 -8.07
C TYR A 106 -5.56 6.54 -6.76
N GLU A 107 -4.23 6.48 -6.69
CA GLU A 107 -3.45 6.12 -5.49
C GLU A 107 -2.83 7.35 -4.81
N GLY A 108 -2.82 8.50 -5.47
CA GLY A 108 -2.07 9.70 -5.04
C GLY A 108 -0.60 9.64 -5.47
N THR A 109 0.15 10.72 -5.20
CA THR A 109 1.59 10.75 -5.54
C THR A 109 2.41 9.94 -4.54
N ASN A 110 3.55 9.39 -4.99
CA ASN A 110 4.55 8.80 -4.09
C ASN A 110 4.94 9.76 -2.96
N LYS A 111 5.01 11.07 -3.24
CA LYS A 111 5.33 12.06 -2.22
C LYS A 111 4.29 12.15 -1.11
N VAL A 112 2.99 12.05 -1.45
CA VAL A 112 1.92 12.00 -0.45
C VAL A 112 1.98 10.70 0.34
N LYS A 113 2.27 9.57 -0.32
CA LYS A 113 2.48 8.27 0.34
C LYS A 113 3.63 8.34 1.36
N GLU A 114 4.80 8.81 0.95
CA GLU A 114 5.97 8.99 1.82
C GLU A 114 5.65 9.91 3.00
N THR A 115 5.01 11.05 2.74
CA THR A 115 4.64 12.01 3.80
C THR A 115 3.70 11.38 4.82
N ARG A 116 2.75 10.55 4.38
CA ARG A 116 1.85 9.80 5.29
C ARG A 116 2.63 8.77 6.12
N ILE A 117 3.57 8.05 5.50
CA ILE A 117 4.45 7.12 6.22
C ILE A 117 5.25 7.89 7.28
N ASP A 118 5.87 9.02 6.94
CA ASP A 118 6.66 9.82 7.87
C ASP A 118 5.84 10.28 9.08
N ILE A 119 4.62 10.77 8.86
CA ILE A 119 3.71 11.19 9.93
C ILE A 119 3.38 10.02 10.86
N LEU A 120 3.00 8.87 10.28
CA LEU A 120 2.64 7.69 11.07
C LEU A 120 3.86 7.10 11.80
N VAL A 121 5.05 7.14 11.21
CA VAL A 121 6.31 6.75 11.88
C VAL A 121 6.55 7.67 13.07
N ILE A 122 6.39 8.98 12.93
CA ILE A 122 6.54 9.92 14.05
C ILE A 122 5.51 9.63 15.16
N GLN A 123 4.26 9.35 14.79
CA GLN A 123 3.21 8.98 15.74
C GLN A 123 3.52 7.68 16.47
N TYR A 124 4.02 6.67 15.74
CA TYR A 124 4.49 5.41 16.30
C TYR A 124 5.66 5.65 17.26
N GLU A 125 6.70 6.36 16.83
CA GLU A 125 7.89 6.59 17.66
C GLU A 125 7.58 7.38 18.94
N ARG A 126 6.65 8.34 18.88
CA ARG A 126 6.20 9.12 20.03
C ARG A 126 5.02 8.51 20.77
N PHE A 127 4.60 7.30 20.40
CA PHE A 127 3.45 6.66 21.01
C PHE A 127 3.67 6.47 22.52
N GLN A 128 2.68 6.92 23.28
CA GLN A 128 2.59 6.85 24.74
C GLN A 128 1.11 6.72 25.11
N MET A 129 0.83 6.07 26.24
CA MET A 129 -0.48 6.06 26.87
C MET A 129 -0.82 7.47 27.33
N GLN A 130 -2.04 7.92 27.02
CA GLN A 130 -2.52 9.24 27.42
C GLN A 130 -3.05 9.22 28.85
N SER A 131 -3.12 10.38 29.50
CA SER A 131 -3.69 10.49 30.85
C SER A 131 -5.19 10.18 30.82
N GLY A 132 -5.63 9.25 31.67
CA GLY A 132 -7.03 8.81 31.75
C GLY A 132 -7.47 7.88 30.61
N GLU A 133 -6.56 7.48 29.73
CA GLU A 133 -6.82 6.50 28.68
C GLU A 133 -6.85 5.08 29.27
N THR A 134 -7.74 4.22 28.78
CA THR A 134 -7.75 2.78 29.15
C THR A 134 -6.83 1.96 28.25
N ILE A 135 -6.44 0.75 28.67
CA ILE A 135 -5.63 -0.16 27.85
C ILE A 135 -6.31 -0.46 26.50
N THR A 136 -7.62 -0.63 26.47
CA THR A 136 -8.37 -0.88 25.23
C THR A 136 -8.29 0.32 24.28
N GLN A 137 -8.47 1.54 24.80
CA GLN A 137 -8.37 2.77 23.99
C GLN A 137 -6.96 2.97 23.44
N MET A 138 -5.94 2.77 24.29
CA MET A 138 -4.54 2.80 23.88
C MET A 138 -4.26 1.79 22.78
N PHE A 139 -4.73 0.54 22.92
CA PHE A 139 -4.51 -0.49 21.92
C PHE A 139 -5.22 -0.21 20.60
N SER A 140 -6.42 0.37 20.62
CA SER A 140 -7.12 0.81 19.41
C SER A 140 -6.30 1.86 18.65
N ARG A 141 -5.81 2.92 19.31
CA ARG A 141 -4.96 3.93 18.66
C ARG A 141 -3.67 3.34 18.12
N PHE A 142 -3.05 2.42 18.88
CA PHE A 142 -1.83 1.74 18.45
C PHE A 142 -2.08 0.95 17.16
N THR A 143 -3.19 0.20 17.11
CA THR A 143 -3.60 -0.62 15.97
C THR A 143 -3.92 0.23 14.74
N GLU A 144 -4.57 1.40 14.91
CA GLU A 144 -4.81 2.33 13.81
C GLU A 144 -3.50 2.81 13.15
N ILE A 145 -2.49 3.13 13.96
CA ILE A 145 -1.18 3.57 13.47
C ILE A 145 -0.47 2.41 12.74
N THR A 146 -0.42 1.22 13.33
CA THR A 146 0.28 0.07 12.72
C THR A 146 -0.41 -0.41 11.45
N ASN A 147 -1.74 -0.43 11.41
CA ASN A 147 -2.49 -0.79 10.21
C ASN A 147 -2.33 0.26 9.11
N GLY A 148 -2.29 1.55 9.48
CA GLY A 148 -2.01 2.63 8.55
C GLY A 148 -0.62 2.50 7.90
N LEU A 149 0.39 2.10 8.67
CA LEU A 149 1.74 1.85 8.15
C LEU A 149 1.80 0.60 7.27
N ASP A 150 1.17 -0.50 7.71
CA ASP A 150 1.13 -1.77 6.97
C ASP A 150 0.46 -1.59 5.60
N GLY A 151 -0.68 -0.89 5.55
CA GLY A 151 -1.37 -0.55 4.31
C GLY A 151 -0.57 0.34 3.35
N LEU A 152 0.50 0.99 3.82
CA LEU A 152 1.42 1.78 3.00
C LEU A 152 2.73 1.04 2.68
N GLY A 153 2.87 -0.22 3.13
CA GLY A 153 4.02 -1.07 2.86
C GLY A 153 5.15 -0.98 3.90
N LYS A 154 4.88 -0.43 5.09
CA LYS A 154 5.83 -0.42 6.21
C LYS A 154 5.22 -1.15 7.40
N SER A 155 5.75 -2.31 7.74
CA SER A 155 5.27 -3.12 8.87
C SER A 155 6.31 -3.20 9.99
N TYR A 156 5.86 -3.54 11.19
CA TYR A 156 6.70 -3.83 12.35
C TYR A 156 6.52 -5.28 12.77
N GLU A 157 7.60 -5.90 13.25
CA GLU A 157 7.51 -7.25 13.77
C GLU A 157 6.68 -7.28 15.06
N MET A 158 6.00 -8.40 15.30
CA MET A 158 5.17 -8.61 16.49
C MET A 158 5.92 -8.29 17.80
N GLY A 159 7.18 -8.75 17.91
CA GLY A 159 8.01 -8.50 19.07
C GLY A 159 8.39 -7.02 19.26
N ASP A 160 8.54 -6.26 18.18
CA ASP A 160 8.75 -4.81 18.26
C ASP A 160 7.48 -4.11 18.75
N MET A 161 6.31 -4.52 18.25
CA MET A 161 5.03 -3.98 18.69
C MET A 161 4.75 -4.25 20.18
N VAL A 162 5.02 -5.46 20.66
CA VAL A 162 4.91 -5.82 22.09
C VAL A 162 5.81 -4.93 22.95
N ARG A 163 7.10 -4.82 22.60
CA ARG A 163 8.05 -3.95 23.30
C ARG A 163 7.62 -2.48 23.25
N LYS A 164 7.05 -2.04 22.13
CA LYS A 164 6.60 -0.66 21.97
C LYS A 164 5.45 -0.33 22.92
N ILE A 165 4.44 -1.20 23.01
CA ILE A 165 3.32 -1.02 23.93
C ILE A 165 3.81 -0.99 25.38
N LEU A 166 4.67 -1.94 25.79
CA LEU A 166 5.21 -1.99 27.15
C LEU A 166 5.97 -0.70 27.53
N ARG A 167 6.79 -0.15 26.61
CA ARG A 167 7.51 1.13 26.82
C ARG A 167 6.63 2.38 26.77
N SER A 168 5.38 2.22 26.32
CA SER A 168 4.42 3.32 26.19
C SER A 168 3.51 3.44 27.41
N LEU A 169 3.59 2.50 28.36
CA LEU A 169 2.84 2.53 29.60
C LEU A 169 3.48 3.51 30.61
N PRO A 170 2.67 4.16 31.47
CA PRO A 170 3.20 5.06 32.49
C PRO A 170 3.98 4.30 33.57
N SER A 171 4.85 4.99 34.31
CA SER A 171 5.73 4.39 35.32
C SER A 171 5.01 3.65 36.44
N SER A 172 3.72 3.92 36.68
CA SER A 172 2.89 3.15 37.62
C SER A 172 2.76 1.68 37.22
N TRP A 173 2.94 1.35 35.94
CA TRP A 173 2.85 -0.01 35.40
C TRP A 173 4.18 -0.78 35.47
N THR A 174 5.27 -0.16 35.91
CA THR A 174 6.61 -0.78 35.93
C THR A 174 6.62 -2.18 36.55
N PRO A 175 5.99 -2.45 37.72
CA PRO A 175 5.97 -3.80 38.30
C PRO A 175 5.33 -4.84 37.37
N LYS A 176 4.25 -4.48 36.67
CA LYS A 176 3.55 -5.35 35.73
C LYS A 176 4.39 -5.59 34.47
N VAL A 177 5.05 -4.55 33.97
CA VAL A 177 5.96 -4.65 32.81
C VAL A 177 7.11 -5.60 33.11
N THR A 178 7.81 -5.43 34.24
CA THR A 178 8.91 -6.32 34.65
C THR A 178 8.46 -7.78 34.76
N ALA A 179 7.31 -8.04 35.39
CA ALA A 179 6.77 -9.40 35.48
C ALA A 179 6.46 -10.03 34.11
N ILE A 180 5.99 -9.24 33.13
CA ILE A 180 5.77 -9.73 31.76
C ILE A 180 7.09 -10.04 31.08
N GLU A 181 8.08 -9.15 31.20
CA GLU A 181 9.42 -9.27 30.61
C GLU A 181 10.17 -10.50 31.13
N GLU A 182 10.06 -10.80 32.43
CA GLU A 182 10.71 -11.98 33.03
C GLU A 182 10.03 -13.30 32.67
N ALA A 183 8.69 -13.29 32.54
CA ALA A 183 7.90 -14.51 32.37
C ALA A 183 7.68 -14.93 30.89
N ASN A 184 7.97 -14.06 29.92
CA ASN A 184 7.62 -14.28 28.52
C ASN A 184 8.75 -13.95 27.55
N ASP A 185 8.89 -14.75 26.49
CA ASP A 185 9.66 -14.37 25.32
C ASP A 185 8.87 -13.34 24.49
N LEU A 186 9.22 -12.05 24.65
CA LEU A 186 8.54 -10.95 23.97
C LEU A 186 8.59 -11.04 22.44
N LYS A 187 9.58 -11.73 21.85
CA LYS A 187 9.67 -11.87 20.39
C LYS A 187 8.56 -12.76 19.83
N ARG A 188 8.03 -13.67 20.66
CA ARG A 188 7.04 -14.68 20.25
C ARG A 188 5.68 -14.48 20.91
N MET A 189 5.52 -13.44 21.71
CA MET A 189 4.28 -13.15 22.43
C MET A 189 3.26 -12.53 21.48
N PRO A 190 2.04 -13.10 21.34
CA PRO A 190 0.95 -12.47 20.60
C PRO A 190 0.46 -11.19 21.29
N LEU A 191 0.07 -10.18 20.52
CA LEU A 191 -0.44 -8.90 21.06
C LEU A 191 -1.70 -9.12 21.92
N GLU A 192 -2.58 -10.03 21.53
CA GLU A 192 -3.82 -10.33 22.24
C GLU A 192 -3.53 -10.86 23.66
N LYS A 193 -2.48 -11.68 23.80
CA LYS A 193 -2.02 -12.16 25.11
C LYS A 193 -1.49 -11.01 25.96
N LEU A 194 -0.74 -10.08 25.36
CA LEU A 194 -0.23 -8.90 26.05
C LEU A 194 -1.38 -8.04 26.56
N ILE A 195 -2.29 -7.66 25.66
CA ILE A 195 -3.42 -6.79 25.97
C ILE A 195 -4.33 -7.42 27.01
N GLY A 196 -4.65 -8.71 26.92
CA GLY A 196 -5.42 -9.40 27.95
C GLY A 196 -4.76 -9.36 29.34
N SER A 197 -3.43 -9.51 29.40
CA SER A 197 -2.66 -9.40 30.66
C SER A 197 -2.67 -7.99 31.24
N LEU A 198 -2.62 -6.97 30.39
CA LEU A 198 -2.65 -5.56 30.80
C LEU A 198 -4.06 -5.15 31.26
N MET A 199 -5.12 -5.53 30.53
CA MET A 199 -6.51 -5.27 30.92
C MET A 199 -6.85 -5.93 32.27
N ALA A 200 -6.42 -7.17 32.50
CA ALA A 200 -6.62 -7.83 33.79
C ALA A 200 -5.90 -7.09 34.94
N HIS A 201 -4.77 -6.44 34.67
CA HIS A 201 -4.08 -5.62 35.67
C HIS A 201 -4.77 -4.29 35.90
N GLU A 202 -5.27 -3.63 34.84
CA GLU A 202 -6.05 -2.40 34.90
C GLU A 202 -7.22 -2.53 35.88
N ILE A 203 -8.05 -3.57 35.71
CA ILE A 203 -9.20 -3.88 36.58
C ILE A 203 -8.77 -4.06 38.05
N ASN A 204 -7.62 -4.68 38.28
CA ASN A 204 -7.11 -4.88 39.64
C ASN A 204 -6.65 -3.58 40.28
N MET A 205 -6.06 -2.66 39.50
CA MET A 205 -5.65 -1.35 40.00
C MET A 205 -6.86 -0.48 40.33
N GLU A 206 -7.89 -0.49 39.49
CA GLU A 206 -9.15 0.23 39.75
C GLU A 206 -9.87 -0.27 41.01
N ARG A 207 -9.73 -1.56 41.34
CA ARG A 207 -10.32 -2.15 42.55
C ARG A 207 -9.58 -1.74 43.84
N LEU A 208 -8.33 -1.32 43.74
CA LEU A 208 -7.43 -1.05 44.87
C LEU A 208 -7.21 0.45 45.13
N GLY A 209 -7.63 1.32 44.20
CA GLY A 209 -7.61 2.78 44.33
C GLY A 209 -8.95 3.33 44.79
#